data_AF-A0A2Z6LNS8-F1
#
_entry.id   AF-A0A2Z6LNS8-F1
#
_cell.length_a   1.000
_cell.length_b   1.000
_cell.length_c   1.000
_cell.angle_alpha   90.00
_cell.angle_beta   90.00
_cell.angle_gamma   90.00
#
_symmetry.space_group_name_H-M   'P 1'
#
loop_
_entity.id
_entity.type
_entity.pdbx_description
1 polymer ?
#
loop_
_entity_poly.entity_id
_entity_poly.type
_entity_poly.pdbx_seq_one_letter_code
_entity_poly.pdbx_strand_id
1 'polypeptide(L)'
;AIASSVTPVESNNIGKRLSPELLSVTSSTESQVEASFEKDANECTVSITVVGASGDLAKKKIFPALFALYYEGCLPEHFTICGYARSKMTDAELRNMVSKTLTCRIDKRENCSEKMDQFLKRCFYHSGQYDSPENFAALDKKLKEHEDGRTSNRLFYLSIPPNIFIDAVKCASLSASSGNGGWTRVIVEKPFGRDSESSAALTRSIDHYLGKELVENLSVLRFSNLIFEPLWSRQYIRNVQLIFSEDFGTEGRGGYFDNYGIIRDIMQNHLLQILALFAMETPVSLDAEDIRNEKVKVLRSMRPIKLEDVVLGQYKNHTRGGVAYPAYVDDKTVPKDSLTPTFAAAALFIDNARWDGPDEAIYLKINNKVPGLGMKLDRSNLNLHYAARYSKEIPDAYERLLLDAIEGERRLFIRSDELDAAWSLFTPVLNEIEEKKITPEYYPYGSRGPVCAHYLAARYNVRWGDLGLDVEQ
;
A
#
# COMPACT_ATOMS: atom_id res chain seq x y z
N ALA A 1 16.94 -68.61 -20.65
CA ALA A 1 17.60 -69.68 -19.89
C ALA A 1 17.55 -69.32 -18.41
N ILE A 2 16.79 -70.14 -17.64
CA ILE A 2 16.79 -70.29 -16.17
C ILE A 2 16.42 -69.01 -15.39
N ALA A 3 15.24 -68.76 -14.80
CA ALA A 3 14.18 -69.56 -14.15
C ALA A 3 14.62 -70.36 -12.91
N SER A 4 14.28 -69.87 -11.71
CA SER A 4 13.98 -70.71 -10.55
C SER A 4 13.09 -69.97 -9.53
N SER A 5 11.84 -70.39 -9.50
CA SER A 5 10.83 -70.26 -8.44
C SER A 5 10.99 -71.37 -7.37
N VAL A 6 10.27 -71.26 -6.24
CA VAL A 6 9.69 -72.30 -5.32
C VAL A 6 9.70 -71.71 -3.88
N THR A 7 8.64 -71.06 -3.34
CA THR A 7 7.35 -71.53 -2.73
C THR A 7 7.48 -71.91 -1.21
N PRO A 8 6.39 -72.13 -0.44
CA PRO A 8 5.97 -71.25 0.68
C PRO A 8 5.88 -72.02 2.03
N VAL A 9 5.54 -71.34 3.13
CA VAL A 9 5.07 -72.03 4.35
C VAL A 9 3.81 -71.35 4.88
N GLU A 10 2.74 -72.14 4.92
CA GLU A 10 1.45 -71.84 5.52
C GLU A 10 1.40 -72.21 7.02
N SER A 11 0.45 -71.55 7.69
CA SER A 11 -0.36 -72.01 8.82
C SER A 11 0.20 -71.94 10.25
N ASN A 12 -0.43 -71.09 11.06
CA ASN A 12 -1.21 -71.63 12.18
C ASN A 12 -2.38 -70.72 12.56
N ASN A 13 -3.56 -71.31 12.44
CA ASN A 13 -4.87 -70.87 12.93
C ASN A 13 -4.91 -70.94 14.46
N ILE A 14 -5.42 -69.90 15.15
CA ILE A 14 -6.36 -70.07 16.27
C ILE A 14 -7.36 -68.90 16.23
N GLY A 15 -8.60 -69.21 15.88
CA GLY A 15 -9.73 -68.29 16.03
C GLY A 15 -10.25 -68.25 17.46
N LYS A 16 -10.59 -67.05 17.94
CA LYS A 16 -11.63 -66.83 18.94
C LYS A 16 -12.38 -65.54 18.59
N ARG A 17 -13.63 -65.70 18.15
CA ARG A 17 -14.67 -64.66 18.13
C ARG A 17 -15.12 -64.41 19.58
N LEU A 18 -15.31 -63.16 19.99
CA LEU A 18 -16.37 -62.69 20.92
C LEU A 18 -16.38 -61.15 21.06
N SER A 19 -17.55 -60.57 20.73
CA SER A 19 -18.23 -59.29 21.11
C SER A 19 -17.52 -57.94 21.36
N PRO A 20 -18.17 -56.80 20.98
CA PRO A 20 -17.70 -55.44 21.27
C PRO A 20 -18.18 -54.94 22.65
N GLU A 21 -17.53 -53.86 23.14
CA GLU A 21 -17.71 -53.14 24.42
C GLU A 21 -16.86 -53.61 25.61
N LEU A 22 -15.71 -52.94 25.82
CA LEU A 22 -15.42 -52.16 27.04
C LEU A 22 -14.02 -51.48 26.95
N LEU A 23 -14.02 -50.14 27.11
CA LEU A 23 -13.04 -49.30 27.85
C LEU A 23 -11.62 -49.15 27.26
N SER A 24 -11.21 -47.95 26.79
CA SER A 24 -10.81 -46.74 27.54
C SER A 24 -9.40 -46.83 28.16
N VAL A 25 -8.66 -45.69 28.16
CA VAL A 25 -7.28 -45.44 28.68
C VAL A 25 -6.18 -45.78 27.65
N THR A 26 -5.27 -44.92 27.15
CA THR A 26 -4.81 -43.54 27.38
C THR A 26 -3.92 -43.11 26.20
N SER A 27 -3.99 -41.83 25.77
CA SER A 27 -2.78 -41.06 25.42
C SER A 27 -3.06 -39.57 25.58
N SER A 28 -3.04 -39.14 26.83
CA SER A 28 -2.93 -37.76 27.27
C SER A 28 -1.57 -37.19 26.82
N THR A 29 -1.48 -36.64 25.61
CA THR A 29 -0.34 -35.79 25.18
C THR A 29 -0.59 -34.92 23.93
N GLU A 30 -1.82 -34.82 23.41
CA GLU A 30 -2.07 -34.03 22.17
C GLU A 30 -2.98 -32.81 22.36
N SER A 31 -3.41 -32.48 23.59
CA SER A 31 -4.39 -31.41 23.83
C SER A 31 -3.84 -30.18 24.57
N GLN A 32 -2.53 -29.90 24.51
CA GLN A 32 -1.93 -28.74 25.21
C GLN A 32 -1.13 -27.77 24.33
N VAL A 33 -1.17 -27.88 23.00
CA VAL A 33 -0.39 -26.98 22.11
C VAL A 33 -1.27 -25.98 21.33
N GLU A 34 -2.59 -26.10 21.35
CA GLU A 34 -3.50 -25.17 20.63
C GLU A 34 -4.16 -24.08 21.51
N ALA A 35 -3.80 -23.98 22.79
CA ALA A 35 -4.49 -23.11 23.76
C ALA A 35 -3.69 -21.87 24.20
N SER A 36 -3.00 -21.16 23.30
CA SER A 36 -2.24 -19.95 23.69
C SER A 36 -2.33 -18.72 22.79
N PHE A 37 -3.32 -18.59 21.90
CA PHE A 37 -3.45 -17.40 21.04
C PHE A 37 -4.82 -16.70 21.00
N GLU A 38 -5.76 -17.09 21.85
CA GLU A 38 -6.91 -16.23 22.18
C GLU A 38 -6.70 -15.68 23.60
N LYS A 39 -5.95 -14.57 23.70
CA LYS A 39 -6.16 -13.68 24.86
C LYS A 39 -7.60 -13.19 24.74
N ASP A 40 -8.42 -13.43 25.76
CA ASP A 40 -9.80 -12.96 25.83
C ASP A 40 -9.88 -11.52 25.32
N ALA A 41 -10.68 -11.27 24.27
CA ALA A 41 -10.83 -9.94 23.69
C ALA A 41 -11.31 -8.89 24.72
N ASN A 42 -11.90 -9.35 25.83
CA ASN A 42 -12.32 -8.55 26.98
C ASN A 42 -11.17 -8.01 27.85
N GLU A 43 -9.96 -8.57 27.74
CA GLU A 43 -8.80 -8.18 28.56
C GLU A 43 -7.83 -7.23 27.85
N CYS A 44 -8.07 -6.93 26.57
CA CYS A 44 -7.20 -6.08 25.75
C CYS A 44 -7.89 -4.76 25.36
N THR A 45 -7.11 -3.70 25.18
CA THR A 45 -7.58 -2.40 24.68
C THR A 45 -6.62 -1.85 23.64
N VAL A 46 -7.12 -1.07 22.68
CA VAL A 46 -6.29 -0.38 21.68
C VAL A 46 -6.27 1.13 21.91
N SER A 47 -5.09 1.67 22.22
CA SER A 47 -4.84 3.12 22.33
C SER A 47 -4.21 3.62 21.02
N ILE A 48 -4.95 4.42 20.27
CA ILE A 48 -4.51 5.00 18.99
C ILE A 48 -4.10 6.45 19.22
N THR A 49 -2.81 6.76 19.10
CA THR A 49 -2.29 8.12 19.20
C THR A 49 -2.08 8.71 17.81
N VAL A 50 -2.81 9.79 17.49
CA VAL A 50 -2.61 10.56 16.26
C VAL A 50 -1.64 11.71 16.55
N VAL A 51 -0.36 11.50 16.26
CA VAL A 51 0.69 12.52 16.41
C VAL A 51 0.57 13.51 15.25
N GLY A 52 0.54 14.81 15.55
CA GLY A 52 0.18 15.84 14.57
C GLY A 52 -1.33 16.01 14.40
N ALA A 53 -2.14 15.69 15.42
CA ALA A 53 -3.60 15.72 15.35
C ALA A 53 -4.22 17.10 14.96
N SER A 54 -3.49 18.20 15.12
CA SER A 54 -3.94 19.53 14.69
C SER A 54 -3.69 19.82 13.19
N GLY A 55 -3.04 18.90 12.46
CA GLY A 55 -2.72 19.02 11.04
C GLY A 55 -3.89 18.64 10.11
N ASP A 56 -3.74 18.96 8.83
CA ASP A 56 -4.80 18.75 7.83
C ASP A 56 -5.03 17.29 7.47
N LEU A 57 -3.97 16.47 7.37
CA LEU A 57 -4.07 15.05 7.09
C LEU A 57 -4.87 14.32 8.19
N ALA A 58 -4.54 14.60 9.45
CA ALA A 58 -5.27 14.07 10.60
C ALA A 58 -6.78 14.35 10.51
N LYS A 59 -7.15 15.62 10.28
CA LYS A 59 -8.55 16.08 10.20
C LYS A 59 -9.30 15.49 8.99
N LYS A 60 -8.68 15.53 7.81
CA LYS A 60 -9.37 15.22 6.55
C LYS A 60 -9.37 13.73 6.21
N LYS A 61 -8.45 12.94 6.78
CA LYS A 61 -8.27 11.52 6.43
C LYS A 61 -8.24 10.60 7.65
N ILE A 62 -7.40 10.87 8.65
CA ILE A 62 -7.14 9.88 9.72
C ILE A 62 -8.33 9.73 10.67
N PHE A 63 -8.86 10.83 11.22
CA PHE A 63 -10.04 10.76 12.08
C PHE A 63 -11.29 10.27 11.34
N PRO A 64 -11.59 10.72 10.10
CA PRO A 64 -12.67 10.13 9.30
C PRO A 64 -12.51 8.62 9.07
N ALA A 65 -11.31 8.14 8.76
CA ALA A 65 -11.06 6.71 8.58
C ALA A 65 -11.26 5.90 9.87
N LEU A 66 -10.78 6.39 11.01
CA LEU A 66 -11.03 5.78 12.32
C LEU A 66 -12.52 5.74 12.66
N PHE A 67 -13.27 6.80 12.32
CA PHE A 67 -14.72 6.81 12.51
C PHE A 67 -15.43 5.81 11.60
N ALA A 68 -15.01 5.67 10.33
CA ALA A 68 -15.56 4.67 9.42
C ALA A 68 -15.35 3.25 9.95
N LEU A 69 -14.14 2.93 10.46
CA LEU A 69 -13.86 1.64 11.10
C LEU A 69 -14.72 1.41 12.35
N TYR A 70 -14.89 2.44 13.19
CA TYR A 70 -15.81 2.34 14.34
C TYR A 70 -17.24 2.10 13.89
N TYR A 71 -17.69 2.83 12.87
CA TYR A 71 -19.05 2.80 12.36
C TYR A 71 -19.41 1.41 11.81
N GLU A 72 -18.48 0.76 11.12
CA GLU A 72 -18.60 -0.62 10.59
C GLU A 72 -18.34 -1.71 11.65
N GLY A 73 -17.93 -1.35 12.87
CA GLY A 73 -17.65 -2.31 13.94
C GLY A 73 -16.32 -3.06 13.77
N CYS A 74 -15.38 -2.49 13.01
CA CYS A 74 -14.05 -3.06 12.76
C CYS A 74 -13.01 -2.66 13.83
N LEU A 75 -13.31 -1.69 14.70
CA LEU A 75 -12.47 -1.40 15.86
C LEU A 75 -12.80 -2.35 17.03
N PRO A 76 -11.80 -2.73 17.85
CA PRO A 76 -12.04 -3.51 19.07
C PRO A 76 -13.05 -2.82 20.00
N GLU A 77 -13.73 -3.61 20.83
CA GLU A 77 -14.73 -3.08 21.78
C GLU A 77 -14.16 -2.01 22.72
N HIS A 78 -12.94 -2.25 23.20
CA HIS A 78 -12.18 -1.33 24.03
C HIS A 78 -11.10 -0.64 23.19
N PHE A 79 -11.35 0.64 22.88
CA PHE A 79 -10.36 1.49 22.23
C PHE A 79 -10.48 2.93 22.71
N THR A 80 -9.36 3.65 22.60
CA THR A 80 -9.22 5.07 22.91
C THR A 80 -8.43 5.77 21.81
N ILE A 81 -8.84 6.98 21.42
CA ILE A 81 -8.10 7.79 20.45
C ILE A 81 -7.53 9.03 21.16
N CYS A 82 -6.22 9.22 21.08
CA CYS A 82 -5.53 10.38 21.64
C CYS A 82 -4.90 11.23 20.54
N GLY A 83 -5.36 12.46 20.34
CA GLY A 83 -4.66 13.43 19.53
C GLY A 83 -3.46 14.01 20.27
N TYR A 84 -2.30 14.08 19.63
CA TYR A 84 -1.08 14.67 20.21
C TYR A 84 -0.48 15.71 19.27
N ALA A 85 -0.28 16.94 19.74
CA ALA A 85 0.37 18.00 18.96
C ALA A 85 0.89 19.15 19.84
N ARG A 86 1.72 20.02 19.27
CA ARG A 86 2.25 21.23 19.95
C ARG A 86 1.16 22.24 20.32
N SER A 87 0.08 22.28 19.53
CA SER A 87 -1.04 23.20 19.73
C SER A 87 -1.69 22.95 21.09
N LYS A 88 -1.93 24.01 21.87
CA LYS A 88 -2.73 23.90 23.09
C LYS A 88 -4.19 23.80 22.71
N MET A 89 -4.81 22.67 23.05
CA MET A 89 -6.20 22.37 22.75
C MET A 89 -6.76 21.48 23.86
N THR A 90 -8.05 21.63 24.14
CA THR A 90 -8.80 20.80 25.09
C THR A 90 -9.42 19.59 24.38
N ASP A 91 -9.84 18.57 25.14
CA ASP A 91 -10.57 17.42 24.59
C ASP A 91 -11.85 17.88 23.85
N ALA A 92 -12.55 18.90 24.37
CA ALA A 92 -13.76 19.45 23.75
C ALA A 92 -13.48 20.14 22.40
N GLU A 93 -12.38 20.90 22.31
CA GLU A 93 -11.96 21.55 21.07
C GLU A 93 -11.52 20.51 20.03
N LEU A 94 -10.81 19.44 20.42
CA LEU A 94 -10.50 18.33 19.53
C LEU A 94 -11.78 17.71 18.96
N ARG A 95 -12.74 17.37 19.83
CA ARG A 95 -14.00 16.73 19.42
C ARG A 95 -14.79 17.61 18.46
N ASN A 96 -14.86 18.92 18.71
CA ASN A 96 -15.51 19.89 17.81
C ASN A 96 -14.77 20.02 16.46
N MET A 97 -13.45 19.93 16.47
CA MET A 97 -12.66 19.95 15.23
C MET A 97 -12.91 18.68 14.40
N VAL A 98 -12.88 17.51 15.05
CA VAL A 98 -13.09 16.22 14.38
C VAL A 98 -14.52 16.09 13.87
N SER A 99 -15.53 16.45 14.66
CA SER A 99 -16.95 16.31 14.29
C SER A 99 -17.31 17.00 12.98
N LYS A 100 -16.65 18.12 12.65
CA LYS A 100 -16.85 18.86 11.39
C LYS A 100 -16.40 18.10 10.14
N THR A 101 -15.56 17.08 10.31
CA THR A 101 -14.97 16.30 9.21
C THR A 101 -15.51 14.88 9.12
N LEU A 102 -16.26 14.41 10.13
CA LEU A 102 -16.85 13.08 10.11
C LEU A 102 -18.07 13.06 9.18
N THR A 103 -18.11 12.10 8.28
CA THR A 103 -19.24 11.84 7.40
C THR A 103 -19.81 10.46 7.69
N CYS A 104 -21.14 10.35 7.69
CA CYS A 104 -21.83 9.07 7.76
C CYS A 104 -21.75 8.40 6.38
N ARG A 105 -21.44 7.09 6.33
CA ARG A 105 -21.69 6.31 5.12
C ARG A 105 -23.18 6.21 4.84
N ILE A 106 -23.53 6.21 3.56
CA ILE A 106 -24.87 6.52 3.06
C ILE A 106 -25.92 5.45 3.42
N ASP A 107 -25.51 4.23 3.79
CA ASP A 107 -26.39 3.06 3.67
C ASP A 107 -27.04 2.50 4.95
N LYS A 108 -26.89 3.11 6.13
CA LYS A 108 -27.69 2.73 7.32
C LYS A 108 -28.11 3.97 8.13
N ARG A 109 -29.22 4.59 7.71
CA ARG A 109 -29.79 5.83 8.27
C ARG A 109 -30.50 5.69 9.63
N GLU A 110 -30.02 4.82 10.50
CA GLU A 110 -30.48 4.78 11.89
C GLU A 110 -29.23 4.94 12.79
N ASN A 111 -29.23 6.00 13.62
CA ASN A 111 -28.26 6.24 14.71
C ASN A 111 -26.86 6.77 14.35
N CYS A 112 -26.63 7.38 13.18
CA CYS A 112 -25.29 7.94 12.89
C CYS A 112 -24.86 9.03 13.87
N SER A 113 -25.76 9.95 14.26
CA SER A 113 -25.44 10.99 15.27
C SER A 113 -25.04 10.38 16.61
N GLU A 114 -25.75 9.34 17.04
CA GLU A 114 -25.43 8.63 18.29
C GLU A 114 -24.07 7.91 18.21
N LYS A 115 -23.79 7.21 17.10
CA LYS A 115 -22.48 6.60 16.87
C LYS A 115 -21.37 7.65 16.84
N MET A 116 -21.60 8.79 16.20
CA MET A 116 -20.64 9.90 16.20
C MET A 116 -20.38 10.42 17.61
N ASP A 117 -21.42 10.63 18.42
CA ASP A 117 -21.27 11.08 19.80
C ASP A 117 -20.53 10.05 20.67
N GLN A 118 -20.83 8.76 20.50
CA GLN A 118 -20.13 7.67 21.19
C GLN A 118 -18.65 7.57 20.78
N PHE A 119 -18.35 7.74 19.49
CA PHE A 119 -16.98 7.80 19.00
C PHE A 119 -16.22 8.99 19.57
N LEU A 120 -16.80 10.20 19.50
CA LEU A 120 -16.17 11.42 19.99
C LEU A 120 -15.91 11.38 21.51
N LYS A 121 -16.74 10.69 22.29
CA LYS A 121 -16.49 10.46 23.73
C LYS A 121 -15.20 9.69 24.01
N ARG A 122 -14.70 8.91 23.04
CA ARG A 122 -13.44 8.14 23.11
C ARG A 122 -12.24 8.92 22.57
N CYS A 123 -12.45 10.14 22.07
CA CYS A 123 -11.40 11.02 21.59
C CYS A 123 -10.94 11.98 22.68
N PHE A 124 -9.64 11.99 22.94
CA PHE A 124 -8.97 12.85 23.92
C PHE A 124 -7.75 13.53 23.29
N TYR A 125 -7.20 14.56 23.93
CA TYR A 125 -6.09 15.35 23.41
C TYR A 125 -5.00 15.60 24.44
N HIS A 126 -3.74 15.54 24.03
CA HIS A 126 -2.61 15.93 24.86
C HIS A 126 -1.68 16.89 24.09
N SER A 127 -1.35 18.04 24.69
CA SER A 127 -0.40 18.96 24.06
C SER A 127 1.03 18.65 24.51
N GLY A 128 1.96 18.53 23.56
CA GLY A 128 3.39 18.32 23.88
C GLY A 128 4.34 18.54 22.70
N GLN A 129 5.64 18.59 23.01
CA GLN A 129 6.70 18.65 22.01
C GLN A 129 7.10 17.25 21.53
N TYR A 130 7.35 17.13 20.23
CA TYR A 130 7.63 15.85 19.58
C TYR A 130 9.00 15.25 19.93
N ASP A 131 9.92 16.07 20.45
CA ASP A 131 11.30 15.74 20.79
C ASP A 131 11.56 15.64 22.31
N SER A 132 10.51 15.64 23.13
CA SER A 132 10.63 15.59 24.60
C SER A 132 10.12 14.27 25.18
N PRO A 133 11.02 13.43 25.73
CA PRO A 133 10.65 12.22 26.44
C PRO A 133 9.71 12.47 27.63
N GLU A 134 9.82 13.62 28.29
CA GLU A 134 8.96 14.01 29.42
C GLU A 134 7.52 14.26 28.96
N ASN A 135 7.34 14.92 27.82
CA ASN A 135 6.01 15.12 27.25
C ASN A 135 5.39 13.80 26.76
N PHE A 136 6.20 12.86 26.26
CA PHE A 136 5.70 11.52 25.94
C PHE A 136 5.39 10.68 27.19
N ALA A 137 6.11 10.87 28.29
CA ALA A 137 5.77 10.25 29.57
C ALA A 137 4.45 10.82 30.13
N ALA A 138 4.18 12.12 29.93
CA ALA A 138 2.89 12.72 30.26
C ALA A 138 1.75 12.17 29.37
N LEU A 139 2.03 11.94 28.09
CA LEU A 139 1.10 11.24 27.19
C LEU A 139 0.83 9.80 27.68
N ASP A 140 1.87 9.02 28.02
CA ASP A 140 1.72 7.66 28.57
C ASP A 140 0.80 7.63 29.78
N LYS A 141 0.98 8.57 30.72
CA LYS A 141 0.10 8.68 31.88
C LYS A 141 -1.36 8.90 31.45
N LYS A 142 -1.61 9.79 30.49
CA LYS A 142 -2.97 10.03 29.96
C LYS A 142 -3.54 8.80 29.25
N LEU A 143 -2.73 8.04 28.52
CA LEU A 143 -3.17 6.79 27.90
C LEU A 143 -3.56 5.75 28.96
N LYS A 144 -2.75 5.58 30.00
CA LYS A 144 -3.02 4.64 31.11
C LYS A 144 -4.31 4.94 31.87
N GLU A 145 -4.66 6.22 32.01
CA GLU A 145 -5.95 6.65 32.61
C GLU A 145 -7.17 6.09 31.84
N HIS A 146 -7.03 5.81 30.55
CA HIS A 146 -8.08 5.27 29.69
C HIS A 146 -7.92 3.78 29.34
N GLU A 147 -6.78 3.18 29.68
CA GLU A 147 -6.52 1.74 29.47
C GLU A 147 -7.15 0.88 30.58
N ASP A 148 -7.38 1.46 31.76
CA ASP A 148 -8.17 0.87 32.85
C ASP A 148 -7.72 -0.57 33.20
N GLY A 149 -6.40 -0.73 33.34
CA GLY A 149 -5.74 -1.98 33.77
C GLY A 149 -5.68 -3.10 32.73
N ARG A 150 -6.30 -2.94 31.55
CA ARG A 150 -6.26 -3.92 30.45
C ARG A 150 -4.86 -4.03 29.84
N THR A 151 -4.59 -5.14 29.16
CA THR A 151 -3.41 -5.24 28.27
C THR A 151 -3.55 -4.19 27.17
N SER A 152 -2.66 -3.20 27.12
CA SER A 152 -2.78 -2.11 26.16
C SER A 152 -1.98 -2.37 24.90
N ASN A 153 -2.66 -2.38 23.76
CA ASN A 153 -2.02 -2.35 22.45
C ASN A 153 -1.97 -0.89 21.98
N ARG A 154 -0.80 -0.40 21.60
CA ARG A 154 -0.60 1.03 21.29
C ARG A 154 -0.20 1.24 19.84
N LEU A 155 -0.99 2.03 19.12
CA LEU A 155 -0.74 2.41 17.74
C LEU A 155 -0.42 3.90 17.67
N PHE A 156 0.75 4.27 17.16
CA PHE A 156 1.12 5.67 16.93
C PHE A 156 1.06 6.00 15.44
N TYR A 157 0.15 6.89 15.05
CA TYR A 157 0.07 7.42 13.68
C TYR A 157 0.83 8.74 13.58
N LEU A 158 1.90 8.79 12.79
CA LEU A 158 2.72 9.99 12.62
C LEU A 158 2.24 10.85 11.46
N SER A 159 1.24 11.70 11.71
CA SER A 159 0.78 12.74 10.79
C SER A 159 1.59 14.04 10.97
N ILE A 160 2.92 13.93 10.94
CA ILE A 160 3.87 15.04 11.14
C ILE A 160 4.88 15.11 9.99
N PRO A 161 5.62 16.23 9.83
CA PRO A 161 6.69 16.33 8.84
C PRO A 161 7.83 15.31 9.06
N PRO A 162 8.50 14.83 7.99
CA PRO A 162 9.50 13.75 8.08
C PRO A 162 10.72 14.05 8.96
N ASN A 163 11.13 15.31 9.03
CA ASN A 163 12.27 15.75 9.84
C ASN A 163 12.04 15.59 11.34
N ILE A 164 10.82 15.24 11.78
CA ILE A 164 10.45 15.06 13.18
C ILE A 164 10.12 13.59 13.49
N PHE A 165 10.06 12.71 12.48
CA PHE A 165 9.68 11.30 12.69
C PHE A 165 10.60 10.59 13.68
N ILE A 166 11.91 10.69 13.49
CA ILE A 166 12.87 9.97 14.32
C ILE A 166 12.76 10.39 15.80
N ASP A 167 12.66 11.69 16.07
CA ASP A 167 12.55 12.19 17.44
C ASP A 167 11.24 11.74 18.10
N ALA A 168 10.12 11.81 17.36
CA ALA A 168 8.82 11.36 17.85
C ALA A 168 8.79 9.85 18.12
N VAL A 169 9.31 9.02 17.20
CA VAL A 169 9.41 7.56 17.39
C VAL A 169 10.30 7.23 18.58
N LYS A 170 11.45 7.90 18.69
CA LYS A 170 12.38 7.67 19.80
C LYS A 170 11.74 8.01 21.14
N CYS A 171 11.07 9.16 21.24
CA CYS A 171 10.38 9.54 22.48
C CYS A 171 9.20 8.61 22.80
N ALA A 172 8.42 8.22 21.79
CA ALA A 172 7.33 7.25 21.96
C ALA A 172 7.86 5.89 22.43
N SER A 173 8.93 5.38 21.82
CA SER A 173 9.56 4.11 22.18
C SER A 173 10.14 4.11 23.59
N LEU A 174 10.70 5.25 24.05
CA LEU A 174 11.32 5.34 25.37
C LEU A 174 10.30 5.54 26.48
N SER A 175 9.26 6.34 26.24
CA SER A 175 8.39 6.86 27.31
C SER A 175 6.93 6.45 27.20
N ALA A 176 6.46 5.98 26.04
CA ALA A 176 5.04 5.75 25.78
C ALA A 176 4.71 4.43 25.06
N SER A 177 5.67 3.50 24.94
CA SER A 177 5.40 2.16 24.45
C SER A 177 4.44 1.41 25.37
N SER A 178 3.69 0.47 24.81
CA SER A 178 2.89 -0.48 25.58
C SER A 178 3.74 -1.21 26.63
N GLY A 179 3.18 -1.39 27.83
CA GLY A 179 3.70 -2.29 28.85
C GLY A 179 2.86 -3.56 28.97
N ASN A 180 3.28 -4.51 29.80
CA ASN A 180 2.47 -5.69 30.20
C ASN A 180 2.07 -6.64 29.07
N GLY A 181 2.92 -6.82 28.05
CA GLY A 181 2.73 -7.85 27.02
C GLY A 181 1.73 -7.49 25.92
N GLY A 182 1.38 -6.20 25.77
CA GLY A 182 0.74 -5.67 24.58
C GLY A 182 1.76 -5.25 23.51
N TRP A 183 1.30 -5.00 22.29
CA TRP A 183 2.18 -4.56 21.20
C TRP A 183 2.23 -3.03 21.09
N THR A 184 3.33 -2.53 20.53
CA THR A 184 3.46 -1.13 20.07
C THR A 184 3.74 -1.13 18.57
N ARG A 185 2.95 -0.37 17.82
CA ARG A 185 3.12 -0.21 16.36
C ARG A 185 3.15 1.27 16.02
N VAL A 186 3.89 1.62 14.98
CA VAL A 186 4.00 2.98 14.47
C VAL A 186 3.66 2.97 12.99
N ILE A 187 2.76 3.85 12.56
CA ILE A 187 2.47 4.13 11.16
C ILE A 187 3.12 5.46 10.81
N VAL A 188 3.87 5.48 9.71
CA VAL A 188 4.62 6.65 9.26
C VAL A 188 4.30 6.95 7.81
N GLU A 189 4.12 8.23 7.54
CA GLU A 189 3.82 8.75 6.21
C GLU A 189 5.06 8.90 5.33
N LYS A 190 4.86 8.86 4.01
CA LYS A 190 5.90 9.24 3.05
C LYS A 190 6.30 10.72 3.25
N PRO A 191 7.52 11.13 2.86
CA PRO A 191 8.60 10.40 2.17
C PRO A 191 9.52 9.56 3.09
N PHE A 192 9.97 8.41 2.56
CA PHE A 192 10.91 7.50 3.22
C PHE A 192 12.33 7.69 2.68
N GLY A 193 12.92 8.84 3.02
CA GLY A 193 14.17 9.30 2.41
C GLY A 193 13.96 9.95 1.03
N ARG A 194 15.06 10.38 0.43
CA ARG A 194 15.16 10.94 -0.93
C ARG A 194 16.05 10.10 -1.85
N ASP A 195 16.75 9.13 -1.28
CA ASP A 195 17.72 8.25 -1.91
C ASP A 195 17.99 7.06 -0.99
N SER A 196 18.86 6.14 -1.45
CA SER A 196 19.26 4.95 -0.69
C SER A 196 19.88 5.29 0.67
N GLU A 197 20.69 6.35 0.77
CA GLU A 197 21.41 6.72 2.00
C GLU A 197 20.46 7.27 3.08
N SER A 198 19.65 8.25 2.71
CA SER A 198 18.66 8.87 3.59
C SER A 198 17.53 7.90 3.97
N SER A 199 17.19 6.95 3.08
CA SER A 199 16.26 5.86 3.41
C SER A 199 16.85 4.88 4.41
N ALA A 200 18.11 4.45 4.23
CA ALA A 200 18.78 3.54 5.16
C ALA A 200 18.92 4.13 6.57
N ALA A 201 19.10 5.45 6.66
CA ALA A 201 19.12 6.16 7.94
C ALA A 201 17.74 6.13 8.66
N LEU A 202 16.63 6.12 7.91
CA LEU A 202 15.27 6.11 8.43
C LEU A 202 14.76 4.70 8.78
N THR A 203 15.05 3.72 7.93
CA THR A 203 14.52 2.33 7.98
C THR A 203 15.12 1.46 9.08
N ARG A 204 16.19 1.90 9.75
CA ARG A 204 16.69 1.24 10.96
C ARG A 204 15.64 1.16 12.09
N SER A 205 14.53 1.90 11.98
CA SER A 205 13.56 2.05 13.05
C SER A 205 12.09 1.84 12.65
N ILE A 206 11.73 1.66 11.37
CA ILE A 206 10.32 1.76 10.91
C ILE A 206 10.04 0.95 9.63
N ASP A 207 8.88 0.27 9.55
CA ASP A 207 8.30 -0.37 8.35
C ASP A 207 7.15 0.49 7.75
N HIS A 208 6.91 0.40 6.43
CA HIS A 208 6.22 1.45 5.65
C HIS A 208 5.15 0.92 4.66
N TYR A 209 4.55 1.73 3.77
CA TYR A 209 3.13 1.55 3.36
C TYR A 209 2.82 1.46 1.85
N LEU A 210 1.82 0.65 1.45
CA LEU A 210 0.96 0.83 0.26
C LEU A 210 -0.45 0.24 0.44
N GLY A 211 -1.53 0.95 0.11
CA GLY A 211 -2.88 0.39 0.17
C GLY A 211 -3.82 1.08 -0.79
N LYS A 212 -4.22 0.34 -1.82
CA LYS A 212 -5.39 0.63 -2.64
C LYS A 212 -6.04 -0.71 -2.94
N GLU A 213 -7.35 -0.81 -2.80
CA GLU A 213 -8.10 -2.06 -2.93
C GLU A 213 -7.93 -2.77 -4.28
N LEU A 214 -7.73 -2.01 -5.37
CA LEU A 214 -7.43 -2.57 -6.70
C LEU A 214 -6.08 -3.29 -6.77
N VAL A 215 -5.16 -2.98 -5.87
CA VAL A 215 -3.84 -3.60 -5.78
C VAL A 215 -3.94 -4.96 -5.07
N GLU A 216 -4.86 -5.12 -4.11
CA GLU A 216 -5.15 -6.43 -3.48
C GLU A 216 -5.75 -7.42 -4.50
N ASN A 217 -6.64 -6.93 -5.38
CA ASN A 217 -7.30 -7.78 -6.36
C ASN A 217 -6.32 -8.37 -7.40
N LEU A 218 -5.14 -7.78 -7.59
CA LEU A 218 -4.17 -8.27 -8.56
C LEU A 218 -3.65 -9.67 -8.19
N SER A 219 -3.40 -9.92 -6.90
CA SER A 219 -2.98 -11.23 -6.41
C SER A 219 -4.09 -12.27 -6.59
N VAL A 220 -5.34 -11.91 -6.31
CA VAL A 220 -6.51 -12.79 -6.49
C VAL A 220 -6.73 -13.10 -7.97
N LEU A 221 -6.64 -12.09 -8.84
CA LEU A 221 -6.77 -12.27 -10.28
C LEU A 221 -5.74 -13.27 -10.81
N ARG A 222 -4.47 -13.14 -10.39
CA ARG A 222 -3.38 -13.98 -10.88
C ARG A 222 -3.40 -15.40 -10.35
N PHE A 223 -3.58 -15.57 -9.03
CA PHE A 223 -3.34 -16.85 -8.36
C PHE A 223 -4.63 -17.65 -8.08
N SER A 224 -5.80 -17.00 -8.12
CA SER A 224 -7.09 -17.68 -7.91
C SER A 224 -7.80 -18.05 -9.22
N ASN A 225 -7.22 -17.71 -10.38
CA ASN A 225 -7.81 -17.98 -11.69
C ASN A 225 -6.83 -18.75 -12.59
N LEU A 226 -7.05 -20.06 -12.73
CA LEU A 226 -6.23 -20.97 -13.55
C LEU A 226 -6.05 -20.51 -15.01
N ILE A 227 -6.98 -19.71 -15.53
CA ILE A 227 -6.92 -19.19 -16.89
C ILE A 227 -5.80 -18.17 -17.11
N PHE A 228 -5.41 -17.41 -16.07
CA PHE A 228 -4.44 -16.33 -16.19
C PHE A 228 -3.01 -16.78 -15.95
N GLU A 229 -2.81 -17.80 -15.12
CA GLU A 229 -1.48 -18.32 -14.76
C GLU A 229 -0.57 -18.61 -15.98
N PRO A 230 -0.99 -19.36 -17.02
CA PRO A 230 -0.13 -19.62 -18.19
C PRO A 230 0.08 -18.38 -19.07
N LEU A 231 -0.91 -17.47 -19.10
CA LEU A 231 -0.88 -16.25 -19.91
C LEU A 231 -0.01 -15.15 -19.28
N TRP A 232 0.34 -15.27 -18.00
CA TRP A 232 1.07 -14.24 -17.25
C TRP A 232 2.59 -14.38 -17.39
N SER A 233 3.08 -14.41 -18.62
CA SER A 233 4.50 -14.57 -18.93
C SER A 233 4.90 -13.85 -20.23
N ARG A 234 6.21 -13.70 -20.45
CA ARG A 234 6.81 -13.17 -21.68
C ARG A 234 6.30 -13.82 -22.98
N GLN A 235 5.81 -15.05 -22.92
CA GLN A 235 5.30 -15.76 -24.10
C GLN A 235 4.00 -15.12 -24.64
N TYR A 236 3.22 -14.47 -23.78
CA TYR A 236 1.90 -13.93 -24.10
C TYR A 236 1.79 -12.43 -23.83
N ILE A 237 2.59 -11.89 -22.90
CA ILE A 237 2.63 -10.47 -22.56
C ILE A 237 3.80 -9.82 -23.31
N ARG A 238 3.47 -8.92 -24.25
CA ARG A 238 4.46 -8.14 -24.99
C ARG A 238 5.02 -6.97 -24.18
N ASN A 239 4.16 -6.25 -23.47
CA ASN A 239 4.53 -5.11 -22.62
C ASN A 239 3.45 -4.89 -21.57
N VAL A 240 3.85 -4.22 -20.48
CA VAL A 240 2.99 -3.78 -19.39
C VAL A 240 3.18 -2.28 -19.25
N GLN A 241 2.08 -1.53 -19.18
CA GLN A 241 2.11 -0.08 -18.97
C GLN A 241 1.39 0.23 -17.67
N LEU A 242 2.12 0.86 -16.75
CA LEU A 242 1.57 1.36 -15.49
C LEU A 242 1.49 2.87 -15.59
N ILE A 243 0.26 3.40 -15.62
CA ILE A 243 0.00 4.81 -15.86
C ILE A 243 -0.65 5.40 -14.62
N PHE A 244 -0.05 6.45 -14.09
CA PHE A 244 -0.65 7.33 -13.09
C PHE A 244 -0.75 8.73 -13.70
N SER A 245 -1.95 9.29 -13.69
CA SER A 245 -2.23 10.63 -14.22
C SER A 245 -3.20 11.38 -13.33
N GLU A 246 -2.93 12.66 -13.13
CA GLU A 246 -3.79 13.60 -12.42
C GLU A 246 -4.15 14.76 -13.37
N ASP A 247 -5.35 15.31 -13.20
CA ASP A 247 -5.86 16.44 -13.98
C ASP A 247 -5.65 17.81 -13.29
N PHE A 248 -5.06 17.80 -12.11
CA PHE A 248 -4.67 18.97 -11.32
C PHE A 248 -3.14 19.13 -11.22
N GLY A 249 -2.67 20.37 -10.99
CA GLY A 249 -1.25 20.69 -10.76
C GLY A 249 -0.84 20.60 -9.29
N THR A 250 0.18 21.36 -8.87
CA THR A 250 0.63 21.33 -7.46
C THR A 250 -0.23 22.12 -6.47
N GLU A 251 -1.20 22.91 -6.95
CA GLU A 251 -2.20 23.61 -6.12
C GLU A 251 -1.62 24.38 -4.92
N GLY A 252 -0.51 25.10 -5.10
CA GLY A 252 0.14 25.88 -4.05
C GLY A 252 1.04 25.07 -3.11
N ARG A 253 1.19 23.76 -3.36
CA ARG A 253 2.15 22.87 -2.68
C ARG A 253 3.43 22.67 -3.51
N GLY A 254 3.65 23.52 -4.53
CA GLY A 254 4.75 23.38 -5.47
C GLY A 254 6.12 23.37 -4.80
N GLY A 255 6.37 24.22 -3.81
CA GLY A 255 7.66 24.28 -3.09
C GLY A 255 7.96 23.02 -2.27
N TYR A 256 6.94 22.34 -1.74
CA TYR A 256 7.15 21.02 -1.12
C TYR A 256 7.47 19.97 -2.19
N PHE A 257 6.69 19.92 -3.26
CA PHE A 257 6.88 18.98 -4.38
C PHE A 257 8.25 19.17 -5.06
N ASP A 258 8.75 20.40 -5.15
CA ASP A 258 10.03 20.77 -5.76
C ASP A 258 11.23 20.07 -5.12
N ASN A 259 11.10 19.67 -3.86
CA ASN A 259 12.15 18.95 -3.12
C ASN A 259 12.24 17.45 -3.46
N TYR A 260 11.25 16.91 -4.18
CA TYR A 260 11.14 15.46 -4.43
C TYR A 260 10.97 15.14 -5.91
N GLY A 261 10.07 15.85 -6.59
CA GLY A 261 9.68 15.58 -7.97
C GLY A 261 8.85 14.30 -8.13
N ILE A 262 8.32 14.11 -9.34
CA ILE A 262 7.34 13.03 -9.63
C ILE A 262 7.91 11.62 -9.46
N ILE A 263 9.21 11.43 -9.70
CA ILE A 263 9.85 10.11 -9.57
C ILE A 263 9.81 9.65 -8.11
N ARG A 264 10.20 10.51 -7.17
CA ARG A 264 10.17 10.18 -5.73
C ARG A 264 8.76 10.17 -5.17
N ASP A 265 7.88 11.03 -5.68
CA ASP A 265 6.53 11.16 -5.13
C ASP A 265 5.60 10.00 -5.51
N ILE A 266 5.73 9.48 -6.74
CA ILE A 266 4.81 8.48 -7.32
C ILE A 266 5.52 7.24 -7.90
N MET A 267 6.61 7.41 -8.66
CA MET A 267 7.18 6.31 -9.46
C MET A 267 7.92 5.29 -8.59
N GLN A 268 8.79 5.77 -7.70
CA GLN A 268 9.63 4.94 -6.82
C GLN A 268 8.81 4.14 -5.81
N ASN A 269 7.64 4.66 -5.41
CA ASN A 269 6.75 4.02 -4.45
C ASN A 269 5.56 3.35 -5.16
N HIS A 270 4.49 4.08 -5.48
CA HIS A 270 3.20 3.53 -5.91
C HIS A 270 3.30 2.67 -7.17
N LEU A 271 3.93 3.19 -8.23
CA LEU A 271 4.04 2.46 -9.49
C LEU A 271 4.93 1.22 -9.35
N LEU A 272 6.05 1.35 -8.64
CA LEU A 272 6.96 0.23 -8.42
C LEU A 272 6.31 -0.88 -7.57
N GLN A 273 5.50 -0.52 -6.57
CA GLN A 273 4.78 -1.49 -5.76
C GLN A 273 3.72 -2.26 -6.57
N ILE A 274 2.98 -1.57 -7.43
CA ILE A 274 2.05 -2.22 -8.37
C ILE A 274 2.81 -3.14 -9.32
N LEU A 275 3.96 -2.70 -9.84
CA LEU A 275 4.84 -3.53 -10.68
C LEU A 275 5.28 -4.79 -9.94
N ALA A 276 5.76 -4.67 -8.70
CA ALA A 276 6.24 -5.81 -7.92
C ALA A 276 5.13 -6.86 -7.74
N LEU A 277 3.92 -6.44 -7.36
CA LEU A 277 2.76 -7.34 -7.22
C LEU A 277 2.31 -7.95 -8.57
N PHE A 278 2.40 -7.17 -9.65
CA PHE A 278 2.09 -7.65 -11.00
C PHE A 278 3.08 -8.71 -11.48
N ALA A 279 4.35 -8.55 -11.14
CA ALA A 279 5.45 -9.32 -11.70
C ALA A 279 5.93 -10.47 -10.82
N MET A 280 5.57 -10.49 -9.52
CA MET A 280 6.03 -11.50 -8.56
C MET A 280 5.63 -12.92 -8.96
N GLU A 281 6.41 -13.92 -8.55
CA GLU A 281 6.00 -15.32 -8.70
C GLU A 281 4.83 -15.65 -7.76
N THR A 282 4.25 -16.84 -7.93
CA THR A 282 3.26 -17.35 -6.98
C THR A 282 3.91 -17.52 -5.62
N PRO A 283 3.41 -16.84 -4.56
CA PRO A 283 3.97 -17.00 -3.23
C PRO A 283 3.64 -18.38 -2.66
N VAL A 284 4.42 -18.83 -1.67
CA VAL A 284 4.22 -20.13 -1.00
C VAL A 284 2.87 -20.18 -0.29
N SER A 285 2.45 -19.06 0.32
CA SER A 285 1.14 -18.87 0.91
C SER A 285 0.64 -17.42 0.70
N LEU A 286 -0.53 -17.09 1.25
CA LEU A 286 -1.04 -15.72 1.30
C LEU A 286 -0.57 -14.96 2.56
N ASP A 287 0.43 -15.48 3.27
CA ASP A 287 1.01 -14.81 4.42
C ASP A 287 1.84 -13.59 4.00
N ALA A 288 1.87 -12.58 4.86
CA ALA A 288 2.52 -11.31 4.57
C ALA A 288 4.00 -11.43 4.21
N GLU A 289 4.74 -12.34 4.85
CA GLU A 289 6.16 -12.53 4.55
C GLU A 289 6.38 -13.20 3.20
N ASP A 290 5.58 -14.19 2.85
CA ASP A 290 5.71 -14.93 1.59
C ASP A 290 5.42 -14.05 0.38
N ILE A 291 4.39 -13.21 0.46
CA ILE A 291 4.09 -12.20 -0.57
C ILE A 291 5.25 -11.19 -0.70
N ARG A 292 5.75 -10.67 0.43
CA ARG A 292 6.85 -9.69 0.41
C ARG A 292 8.15 -10.28 -0.11
N ASN A 293 8.43 -11.55 0.17
CA ASN A 293 9.58 -12.26 -0.38
C ASN A 293 9.54 -12.29 -1.92
N GLU A 294 8.39 -12.59 -2.52
CA GLU A 294 8.28 -12.61 -3.98
C GLU A 294 8.32 -11.21 -4.60
N LYS A 295 7.79 -10.18 -3.93
CA LYS A 295 7.95 -8.78 -4.35
C LYS A 295 9.42 -8.36 -4.37
N VAL A 296 10.15 -8.59 -3.27
CA VAL A 296 11.57 -8.24 -3.14
C VAL A 296 12.41 -8.96 -4.19
N LYS A 297 12.11 -10.23 -4.46
CA LYS A 297 12.79 -11.03 -5.50
C LYS A 297 12.65 -10.40 -6.88
N VAL A 298 11.48 -9.87 -7.24
CA VAL A 298 11.30 -9.11 -8.49
C VAL A 298 12.17 -7.87 -8.50
N LEU A 299 12.08 -7.04 -7.46
CA LEU A 299 12.83 -5.77 -7.42
C LEU A 299 14.34 -6.00 -7.53
N ARG A 300 14.87 -7.05 -6.89
CA ARG A 300 16.29 -7.42 -6.98
C ARG A 300 16.70 -7.99 -8.34
N SER A 301 15.75 -8.50 -9.11
CA SER A 301 16.00 -8.96 -10.49
C SER A 301 15.85 -7.84 -11.53
N MET A 302 15.47 -6.62 -11.12
CA MET A 302 15.34 -5.51 -12.06
C MET A 302 16.69 -4.91 -12.42
N ARG A 303 16.82 -4.47 -13.68
CA ARG A 303 17.98 -3.68 -14.11
C ARG A 303 17.92 -2.29 -13.48
N PRO A 304 19.07 -1.72 -13.04
CA PRO A 304 19.13 -0.31 -12.67
C PRO A 304 18.63 0.58 -13.80
N ILE A 305 17.87 1.62 -13.44
CA ILE A 305 17.28 2.53 -14.42
C ILE A 305 18.39 3.39 -15.00
N LYS A 306 18.46 3.45 -16.33
CA LYS A 306 19.41 4.30 -17.04
C LYS A 306 18.74 5.59 -17.50
N LEU A 307 19.49 6.69 -17.50
CA LEU A 307 18.97 7.98 -17.96
C LEU A 307 18.45 7.93 -19.41
N GLU A 308 19.06 7.13 -20.28
CA GLU A 308 18.61 6.96 -21.67
C GLU A 308 17.19 6.39 -21.78
N ASP A 309 16.74 5.68 -20.75
CA ASP A 309 15.44 5.02 -20.65
C ASP A 309 14.42 5.82 -19.86
N VAL A 310 14.73 7.09 -19.56
CA VAL A 310 13.87 8.00 -18.80
C VAL A 310 13.56 9.23 -19.64
N VAL A 311 12.29 9.62 -19.64
CA VAL A 311 11.82 10.91 -20.16
C VAL A 311 11.27 11.71 -19.01
N LEU A 312 11.75 12.95 -18.88
CA LEU A 312 11.30 13.90 -17.88
C LEU A 312 10.50 15.01 -18.55
N GLY A 313 9.44 15.46 -17.88
CA GLY A 313 8.66 16.61 -18.34
C GLY A 313 8.28 17.56 -17.22
N GLN A 314 8.04 18.83 -17.59
CA GLN A 314 7.51 19.85 -16.69
C GLN A 314 6.35 20.59 -17.38
N TYR A 315 5.18 20.70 -16.73
CA TYR A 315 4.03 21.31 -17.38
C TYR A 315 4.18 22.84 -17.51
N LYS A 316 3.75 23.36 -18.65
CA LYS A 316 3.63 24.80 -18.94
C LYS A 316 2.18 25.26 -18.96
N ASN A 317 2.03 26.58 -18.89
CA ASN A 317 0.73 27.21 -18.96
C ASN A 317 -0.02 26.78 -20.23
N HIS A 318 -1.34 26.70 -20.10
CA HIS A 318 -2.21 26.33 -21.21
C HIS A 318 -3.53 27.06 -21.06
N THR A 319 -4.10 27.50 -22.17
CA THR A 319 -5.43 28.12 -22.19
C THR A 319 -6.38 27.21 -22.95
N ARG A 320 -7.43 26.74 -22.28
CA ARG A 320 -8.46 25.88 -22.89
C ARG A 320 -9.84 26.36 -22.48
N GLY A 321 -10.71 26.59 -23.47
CA GLY A 321 -12.09 27.01 -23.21
C GLY A 321 -12.21 28.35 -22.47
N GLY A 322 -11.26 29.27 -22.63
CA GLY A 322 -11.22 30.56 -21.93
C GLY A 322 -10.69 30.49 -20.49
N VAL A 323 -10.37 29.30 -19.97
CA VAL A 323 -9.72 29.12 -18.67
C VAL A 323 -8.20 29.05 -18.88
N ALA A 324 -7.46 29.86 -18.15
CA ALA A 324 -6.00 29.86 -18.15
C ALA A 324 -5.47 29.00 -17.00
N TYR A 325 -4.69 27.98 -17.33
CA TYR A 325 -4.01 27.11 -16.39
C TYR A 325 -2.56 27.57 -16.23
N PRO A 326 -2.08 27.80 -15.00
CA PRO A 326 -0.72 28.28 -14.75
C PRO A 326 0.35 27.21 -15.06
N ALA A 327 1.56 27.65 -15.38
CA ALA A 327 2.73 26.76 -15.47
C ALA A 327 3.18 26.31 -14.07
N TYR A 328 4.02 25.27 -14.00
CA TYR A 328 4.57 24.80 -12.72
C TYR A 328 5.33 25.90 -11.97
N VAL A 329 6.23 26.60 -12.69
CA VAL A 329 7.02 27.71 -12.17
C VAL A 329 6.21 28.99 -11.90
N ASP A 330 4.92 29.04 -12.26
CA ASP A 330 4.04 30.16 -11.91
C ASP A 330 3.54 30.06 -10.45
N ASP A 331 3.63 28.88 -9.84
CA ASP A 331 3.41 28.71 -8.40
C ASP A 331 4.46 29.55 -7.62
N LYS A 332 3.97 30.43 -6.74
CA LYS A 332 4.82 31.36 -5.97
C LYS A 332 5.77 30.65 -5.02
N THR A 333 5.49 29.39 -4.69
CA THR A 333 6.32 28.56 -3.80
C THR A 333 7.44 27.84 -4.54
N VAL A 334 7.47 27.88 -5.87
CA VAL A 334 8.44 27.18 -6.72
C VAL A 334 9.53 28.16 -7.21
N PRO A 335 10.83 27.80 -7.13
CA PRO A 335 11.91 28.56 -7.75
C PRO A 335 11.70 28.75 -9.26
N LYS A 336 11.99 29.95 -9.78
CA LYS A 336 11.75 30.27 -11.21
C LYS A 336 12.63 29.49 -12.17
N ASP A 337 13.76 28.99 -11.68
CA ASP A 337 14.73 28.16 -12.39
C ASP A 337 14.60 26.66 -12.04
N SER A 338 13.49 26.25 -11.41
CA SER A 338 13.26 24.85 -11.06
C SER A 338 13.28 23.94 -12.29
N LEU A 339 14.11 22.90 -12.20
CA LEU A 339 14.19 21.80 -13.16
C LEU A 339 13.39 20.56 -12.70
N THR A 340 12.59 20.70 -11.64
CA THR A 340 11.86 19.57 -11.06
C THR A 340 10.88 18.99 -12.07
N PRO A 341 10.96 17.68 -12.36
CA PRO A 341 10.01 17.04 -13.26
C PRO A 341 8.65 16.85 -12.59
N THR A 342 7.59 17.29 -13.27
CA THR A 342 6.19 17.02 -12.93
C THR A 342 5.63 15.83 -13.71
N PHE A 343 6.37 15.34 -14.70
CA PHE A 343 6.09 14.14 -15.47
C PHE A 343 7.37 13.29 -15.57
N ALA A 344 7.22 11.97 -15.47
CA ALA A 344 8.28 11.04 -15.82
C ALA A 344 7.69 9.79 -16.49
N ALA A 345 8.38 9.31 -17.52
CA ALA A 345 8.16 7.99 -18.12
C ALA A 345 9.49 7.23 -18.10
N ALA A 346 9.47 5.96 -17.73
CA ALA A 346 10.67 5.14 -17.66
C ALA A 346 10.40 3.74 -18.24
N ALA A 347 11.34 3.21 -19.01
CA ALA A 347 11.34 1.80 -19.38
C ALA A 347 12.08 0.98 -18.31
N LEU A 348 11.44 -0.09 -17.84
CA LEU A 348 11.91 -0.94 -16.74
C LEU A 348 12.01 -2.38 -17.24
N PHE A 349 13.04 -3.11 -16.80
CA PHE A 349 13.31 -4.48 -17.21
C PHE A 349 13.53 -5.39 -16.00
N ILE A 350 13.00 -6.61 -16.07
CA ILE A 350 13.08 -7.63 -15.01
C ILE A 350 13.82 -8.84 -15.58
N ASP A 351 15.01 -9.13 -15.06
CA ASP A 351 15.88 -10.21 -15.52
C ASP A 351 15.58 -11.50 -14.74
N ASN A 352 14.51 -12.18 -15.11
CA ASN A 352 14.17 -13.51 -14.59
C ASN A 352 13.46 -14.38 -15.63
N ALA A 353 13.31 -15.68 -15.39
CA ALA A 353 12.75 -16.61 -16.39
C ALA A 353 11.36 -16.22 -16.93
N ARG A 354 10.54 -15.50 -16.14
CA ARG A 354 9.18 -15.10 -16.53
C ARG A 354 9.17 -13.87 -17.43
N TRP A 355 10.08 -12.93 -17.21
CA TRP A 355 10.07 -11.59 -17.81
C TRP A 355 11.30 -11.28 -18.70
N ASP A 356 12.39 -12.04 -18.58
CA ASP A 356 13.60 -11.91 -19.40
C ASP A 356 13.26 -12.24 -20.85
N GLY A 357 13.58 -11.38 -21.80
CA GLY A 357 13.16 -11.56 -23.19
C GLY A 357 14.30 -12.03 -24.08
N PRO A 358 14.14 -13.16 -24.80
CA PRO A 358 14.71 -13.32 -26.13
C PRO A 358 13.62 -13.33 -27.23
N ASP A 359 14.00 -12.85 -28.41
CA ASP A 359 13.20 -12.58 -29.62
C ASP A 359 12.63 -13.82 -30.34
N GLU A 360 11.97 -14.75 -29.65
CA GLU A 360 11.26 -15.87 -30.30
C GLU A 360 9.82 -16.01 -29.80
N ALA A 361 8.85 -15.73 -30.68
CA ALA A 361 7.43 -15.83 -30.38
C ALA A 361 6.70 -16.81 -31.31
N ILE A 362 5.82 -17.64 -30.73
CA ILE A 362 4.69 -18.28 -31.41
C ILE A 362 3.42 -17.52 -31.03
N TYR A 363 2.57 -17.17 -32.00
CA TYR A 363 1.37 -16.35 -31.78
C TYR A 363 0.07 -17.16 -31.90
N LEU A 364 -0.91 -16.82 -31.05
CA LEU A 364 -2.31 -17.17 -31.23
C LEU A 364 -3.16 -15.90 -31.08
N LYS A 365 -3.88 -15.52 -32.15
CA LYS A 365 -4.89 -14.46 -32.14
C LYS A 365 -6.27 -15.10 -32.13
N ILE A 366 -7.03 -14.89 -31.06
CA ILE A 366 -8.46 -15.20 -31.05
C ILE A 366 -9.21 -13.93 -31.43
N ASN A 367 -10.02 -14.02 -32.49
CA ASN A 367 -10.91 -12.96 -32.90
C ASN A 367 -12.35 -13.44 -32.72
N ASN A 368 -13.22 -12.59 -32.19
CA ASN A 368 -14.67 -12.85 -32.16
C ASN A 368 -15.33 -12.32 -33.43
N LYS A 369 -16.32 -13.07 -33.93
CA LYS A 369 -17.16 -12.65 -35.05
C LYS A 369 -18.15 -11.59 -34.57
N VAL A 370 -18.20 -10.44 -35.26
CA VAL A 370 -19.28 -9.46 -35.08
C VAL A 370 -20.63 -10.12 -35.42
N PRO A 371 -21.64 -10.11 -34.53
CA PRO A 371 -22.97 -10.64 -34.85
C PRO A 371 -23.53 -9.98 -36.11
N GLY A 372 -23.83 -10.78 -37.13
CA GLY A 372 -24.25 -10.32 -38.45
C GLY A 372 -24.00 -11.35 -39.56
N LEU A 373 -24.42 -11.01 -40.78
CA LEU A 373 -24.31 -11.87 -41.96
C LEU A 373 -22.89 -11.89 -42.59
N GLY A 374 -22.00 -10.97 -42.20
CA GLY A 374 -20.63 -10.85 -42.73
C GLY A 374 -19.54 -11.45 -41.83
N MET A 375 -18.40 -11.80 -42.43
CA MET A 375 -17.18 -12.22 -41.73
C MET A 375 -16.29 -10.98 -41.47
N LYS A 376 -16.61 -10.24 -40.40
CA LYS A 376 -15.77 -9.17 -39.87
C LYS A 376 -15.36 -9.50 -38.43
N LEU A 377 -14.09 -9.21 -38.13
CA LEU A 377 -13.48 -9.42 -36.82
C LEU A 377 -13.45 -8.09 -36.08
N ASP A 378 -13.79 -8.10 -34.80
CA ASP A 378 -13.74 -6.92 -33.92
C ASP A 378 -13.06 -7.24 -32.59
N ARG A 379 -12.52 -6.23 -31.92
CA ARG A 379 -11.90 -6.34 -30.59
C ARG A 379 -12.95 -6.00 -29.54
N SER A 380 -13.49 -7.00 -28.87
CA SER A 380 -14.36 -6.79 -27.70
C SER A 380 -13.55 -6.73 -26.41
N ASN A 381 -13.76 -5.70 -25.59
CA ASN A 381 -13.18 -5.62 -24.25
C ASN A 381 -13.99 -6.49 -23.28
N LEU A 382 -13.31 -7.27 -22.42
CA LEU A 382 -13.93 -7.90 -21.26
C LEU A 382 -13.71 -6.99 -20.05
N ASN A 383 -14.74 -6.23 -19.67
CA ASN A 383 -14.64 -5.25 -18.59
C ASN A 383 -15.42 -5.71 -17.35
N LEU A 384 -14.79 -5.64 -16.17
CA LEU A 384 -15.46 -5.70 -14.89
C LEU A 384 -15.45 -4.29 -14.27
N HIS A 385 -16.58 -3.58 -14.37
CA HIS A 385 -16.74 -2.30 -13.67
C HIS A 385 -17.27 -2.56 -12.26
N TYR A 386 -16.44 -2.31 -11.24
CA TYR A 386 -16.78 -2.56 -9.83
C TYR A 386 -18.08 -1.85 -9.42
N ALA A 387 -18.21 -0.56 -9.75
CA ALA A 387 -19.40 0.23 -9.43
C ALA A 387 -20.69 -0.28 -10.10
N ALA A 388 -20.57 -0.94 -11.25
CA ALA A 388 -21.73 -1.54 -11.93
C ALA A 388 -22.10 -2.92 -11.37
N ARG A 389 -21.13 -3.63 -10.77
CA ARG A 389 -21.29 -5.02 -10.31
C ARG A 389 -21.58 -5.14 -8.81
N TYR A 390 -21.01 -4.25 -8.01
CA TYR A 390 -21.10 -4.24 -6.55
C TYR A 390 -21.72 -2.92 -6.10
N SER A 391 -22.78 -3.01 -5.29
CA SER A 391 -23.47 -1.83 -4.74
C SER A 391 -22.86 -1.32 -3.44
N LYS A 392 -21.72 -1.87 -3.02
CA LYS A 392 -21.02 -1.47 -1.78
C LYS A 392 -19.98 -0.40 -2.07
N GLU A 393 -19.87 0.55 -1.16
CA GLU A 393 -18.79 1.54 -1.18
C GLU A 393 -17.44 0.85 -0.92
N ILE A 394 -16.44 1.21 -1.72
CA ILE A 394 -15.05 0.76 -1.60
C ILE A 394 -14.41 1.58 -0.47
N PRO A 395 -13.90 0.95 0.61
CA PRO A 395 -13.21 1.64 1.68
C PRO A 395 -12.12 2.60 1.21
N ASP A 396 -11.97 3.75 1.89
CA ASP A 396 -10.80 4.61 1.65
C ASP A 396 -9.53 3.86 2.04
N ALA A 397 -8.45 4.13 1.29
CA ALA A 397 -7.15 3.53 1.51
C ALA A 397 -6.74 3.53 2.98
N TYR A 398 -6.92 4.63 3.70
CA TYR A 398 -6.53 4.77 5.11
C TYR A 398 -7.34 3.88 6.06
N GLU A 399 -8.62 3.61 5.76
CA GLU A 399 -9.44 2.72 6.60
C GLU A 399 -8.86 1.31 6.61
N ARG A 400 -8.55 0.78 5.43
CA ARG A 400 -7.96 -0.55 5.30
C ARG A 400 -6.66 -0.68 6.11
N LEU A 401 -5.83 0.35 6.15
CA LEU A 401 -4.49 0.25 6.78
C LEU A 401 -4.56 0.34 8.26
N LEU A 402 -5.41 1.24 8.74
CA LEU A 402 -5.61 1.40 10.17
C LEU A 402 -6.14 0.08 10.71
N LEU A 403 -7.03 -0.58 9.98
CA LEU A 403 -7.49 -1.92 10.33
C LEU A 403 -6.35 -2.95 10.30
N ASP A 404 -5.64 -3.07 9.18
CA ASP A 404 -4.53 -4.02 9.05
C ASP A 404 -3.45 -3.80 10.13
N ALA A 405 -3.12 -2.55 10.44
CA ALA A 405 -2.17 -2.19 11.49
C ALA A 405 -2.67 -2.51 12.90
N ILE A 406 -3.99 -2.49 13.14
CA ILE A 406 -4.59 -2.91 14.42
C ILE A 406 -4.59 -4.44 14.50
N GLU A 407 -4.93 -5.14 13.42
CA GLU A 407 -4.95 -6.60 13.34
C GLU A 407 -3.55 -7.22 13.30
N GLY A 408 -2.54 -6.44 12.90
CA GLY A 408 -1.16 -6.90 12.76
C GLY A 408 -0.87 -7.52 11.40
N GLU A 409 -1.75 -7.29 10.44
CA GLU A 409 -1.58 -7.69 9.06
C GLU A 409 -0.54 -6.80 8.37
N ARG A 410 0.42 -7.42 7.68
CA ARG A 410 1.60 -6.74 7.10
C ARG A 410 1.69 -6.87 5.59
N ARG A 411 0.76 -7.57 4.93
CA ARG A 411 0.75 -7.80 3.47
C ARG A 411 0.91 -6.52 2.64
N LEU A 412 0.27 -5.44 3.10
CA LEU A 412 0.22 -4.14 2.45
C LEU A 412 1.31 -3.17 2.93
N PHE A 413 2.22 -3.64 3.77
CA PHE A 413 3.31 -2.84 4.30
C PHE A 413 4.63 -3.17 3.58
N ILE A 414 5.29 -2.14 3.06
CA ILE A 414 6.65 -2.18 2.51
C ILE A 414 7.63 -2.54 3.63
N ARG A 415 8.39 -3.61 3.40
CA ARG A 415 9.47 -4.07 4.29
C ARG A 415 10.76 -3.28 4.00
N SER A 416 11.63 -3.14 4.99
CA SER A 416 12.92 -2.44 4.84
C SER A 416 13.75 -2.89 3.62
N ASP A 417 13.90 -4.19 3.38
CA ASP A 417 14.64 -4.72 2.24
C ASP A 417 13.96 -4.50 0.88
N GLU A 418 12.64 -4.33 0.88
CA GLU A 418 11.85 -3.93 -0.29
C GLU A 418 12.11 -2.46 -0.63
N LEU A 419 12.16 -1.60 0.38
CA LEU A 419 12.48 -0.19 0.22
C LEU A 419 13.94 0.00 -0.23
N ASP A 420 14.87 -0.77 0.32
CA ASP A 420 16.27 -0.77 -0.12
C ASP A 420 16.40 -1.20 -1.59
N ALA A 421 15.70 -2.28 -1.99
CA ALA A 421 15.68 -2.72 -3.38
C ALA A 421 15.09 -1.63 -4.29
N ALA A 422 13.97 -1.00 -3.89
CA ALA A 422 13.37 0.10 -4.63
C ALA A 422 14.33 1.28 -4.82
N TRP A 423 15.00 1.71 -3.76
CA TRP A 423 15.96 2.82 -3.86
C TRP A 423 17.20 2.46 -4.68
N SER A 424 17.69 1.21 -4.62
CA SER A 424 18.82 0.78 -5.45
C SER A 424 18.57 0.93 -6.96
N LEU A 425 17.30 0.85 -7.39
CA LEU A 425 16.89 1.01 -8.79
C LEU A 425 16.86 2.48 -9.23
N PHE A 426 16.38 3.38 -8.36
CA PHE A 426 16.11 4.78 -8.69
C PHE A 426 17.23 5.74 -8.30
N THR A 427 17.98 5.48 -7.23
CA THR A 427 19.04 6.38 -6.75
C THR A 427 20.08 6.72 -7.82
N PRO A 428 20.60 5.77 -8.61
CA PRO A 428 21.60 6.11 -9.64
C PRO A 428 21.10 7.14 -10.66
N VAL A 429 19.88 6.94 -11.20
CA VAL A 429 19.32 7.87 -12.19
C VAL A 429 18.91 9.20 -11.57
N LEU A 430 18.41 9.21 -10.33
CA LEU A 430 18.09 10.44 -9.62
C LEU A 430 19.33 11.30 -9.39
N ASN A 431 20.43 10.70 -8.95
CA ASN A 431 21.71 11.40 -8.79
C ASN A 431 22.21 11.94 -10.13
N GLU A 432 22.14 11.13 -11.20
CA GLU A 432 22.55 11.56 -12.53
C GLU A 432 21.70 12.74 -13.05
N ILE A 433 20.39 12.74 -12.81
CA ILE A 433 19.47 13.84 -13.17
C ILE A 433 19.89 15.14 -12.45
N GLU A 434 20.19 15.05 -11.16
CA GLU A 434 20.55 16.20 -10.31
C GLU A 434 21.94 16.75 -10.62
N GLU A 435 22.94 15.87 -10.75
CA GLU A 435 24.32 16.23 -11.08
C GLU A 435 24.42 16.88 -12.47
N LYS A 436 23.74 16.30 -13.47
CA LYS A 436 23.76 16.82 -14.85
C LYS A 436 22.77 17.96 -15.08
N LYS A 437 21.92 18.27 -14.08
CA LYS A 437 20.85 19.27 -14.19
C LYS A 437 20.01 19.08 -15.45
N ILE A 438 19.52 17.86 -15.65
CA ILE A 438 18.77 17.49 -16.86
C ILE A 438 17.52 18.35 -16.97
N THR A 439 17.40 19.11 -18.06
CA THR A 439 16.24 19.96 -18.32
C THR A 439 15.05 19.11 -18.73
N PRO A 440 13.91 19.17 -18.01
CA PRO A 440 12.71 18.44 -18.40
C PRO A 440 12.09 19.02 -19.68
N GLU A 441 11.48 18.17 -20.51
CA GLU A 441 10.72 18.61 -21.68
C GLU A 441 9.43 19.32 -21.26
N TYR A 442 9.12 20.45 -21.89
CA TYR A 442 7.88 21.14 -21.60
C TYR A 442 6.68 20.48 -22.29
N TYR A 443 5.60 20.30 -21.56
CA TYR A 443 4.32 19.85 -22.10
C TYR A 443 3.18 20.78 -21.65
N PRO A 444 2.13 21.00 -22.47
CA PRO A 444 1.00 21.82 -22.05
C PRO A 444 0.25 21.21 -20.86
N TYR A 445 -0.18 22.03 -19.90
CA TYR A 445 -1.09 21.61 -18.84
C TYR A 445 -2.32 20.90 -19.43
N GLY A 446 -2.68 19.73 -18.88
CA GLY A 446 -3.81 18.92 -19.33
C GLY A 446 -3.57 18.09 -20.60
N SER A 447 -2.36 18.13 -21.18
CA SER A 447 -1.95 17.20 -22.25
C SER A 447 -1.50 15.84 -21.68
N ARG A 448 -1.24 14.86 -22.55
CA ARG A 448 -0.79 13.50 -22.17
C ARG A 448 0.69 13.42 -21.76
N GLY A 449 1.38 14.57 -21.66
CA GLY A 449 2.81 14.64 -21.37
C GLY A 449 3.67 14.97 -22.59
N PRO A 450 5.01 14.92 -22.44
CA PRO A 450 5.98 15.24 -23.47
C PRO A 450 5.97 14.26 -24.64
N VAL A 451 6.34 14.74 -25.83
CA VAL A 451 6.38 13.92 -27.05
C VAL A 451 7.45 12.83 -26.94
N CYS A 452 8.53 13.09 -26.20
CA CYS A 452 9.57 12.08 -25.98
C CYS A 452 9.08 10.80 -25.30
N ALA A 453 7.96 10.82 -24.56
CA ALA A 453 7.39 9.58 -24.02
C ALA A 453 6.97 8.61 -25.14
N HIS A 454 6.47 9.13 -26.27
CA HIS A 454 6.16 8.31 -27.45
C HIS A 454 7.43 7.76 -28.11
N TYR A 455 8.51 8.56 -28.20
CA TYR A 455 9.78 8.11 -28.75
C TYR A 455 10.45 7.04 -27.87
N LEU A 456 10.38 7.18 -26.54
CA LEU A 456 10.83 6.17 -25.59
C LEU A 456 10.10 4.85 -25.82
N ALA A 457 8.76 4.88 -25.87
CA ALA A 457 7.98 3.67 -26.12
C ALA A 457 8.29 3.04 -27.49
N ALA A 458 8.46 3.87 -28.53
CA ALA A 458 8.78 3.42 -29.89
C ALA A 458 10.14 2.71 -29.95
N ARG A 459 11.15 3.17 -29.19
CA ARG A 459 12.46 2.49 -29.10
C ARG A 459 12.33 1.02 -28.68
N TYR A 460 11.35 0.74 -27.84
CA TYR A 460 11.06 -0.61 -27.33
C TYR A 460 9.92 -1.31 -28.07
N ASN A 461 9.54 -0.82 -29.25
CA ASN A 461 8.43 -1.34 -30.05
C ASN A 461 7.09 -1.43 -29.28
N VAL A 462 6.86 -0.44 -28.40
CA VAL A 462 5.64 -0.25 -27.61
C VAL A 462 4.89 0.97 -28.12
N ARG A 463 3.55 0.88 -28.17
CA ARG A 463 2.69 2.05 -28.41
C ARG A 463 2.36 2.69 -27.06
N TRP A 464 2.75 3.95 -26.88
CA TRP A 464 2.52 4.71 -25.65
C TRP A 464 1.04 5.03 -25.42
N GLY A 465 0.59 4.79 -24.19
CA GLY A 465 -0.67 5.30 -23.67
C GLY A 465 -1.84 4.32 -23.75
N ASP A 466 -2.90 4.69 -23.03
CA ASP A 466 -4.14 3.93 -22.93
C ASP A 466 -4.82 3.76 -24.30
N LEU A 467 -4.90 2.53 -24.79
CA LEU A 467 -5.47 2.18 -26.10
C LEU A 467 -7.00 2.12 -26.07
N GLY A 468 -7.61 2.37 -24.91
CA GLY A 468 -9.06 2.24 -24.68
C GLY A 468 -9.90 3.51 -24.86
N LEU A 469 -9.29 4.69 -25.04
CA LEU A 469 -9.99 5.97 -25.06
C LEU A 469 -9.98 6.70 -26.42
N ASP A 470 -9.66 6.01 -27.52
CA ASP A 470 -9.92 6.52 -28.89
C ASP A 470 -11.44 6.44 -29.24
N VAL A 471 -12.33 6.61 -28.26
CA VAL A 471 -13.79 6.66 -28.44
C VAL A 471 -14.27 8.04 -28.00
N GLU A 472 -14.74 8.81 -28.99
CA GLU A 472 -15.40 10.12 -28.93
C GLU A 472 -14.48 11.36 -28.84
N GLN A 473 -14.01 11.79 -30.02
CA GLN A 473 -14.02 13.21 -30.39
C GLN A 473 -15.40 13.63 -30.85
#